data_AF-A0A536NCJ6-F1
#
_entry.id   AF-A0A536NCJ6-F1
#
_cell.length_a   1.000
_cell.length_b   1.000
_cell.length_c   1.000
_cell.angle_alpha   90.00
_cell.angle_beta   90.00
_cell.angle_gamma   90.00
#
_symmetry.space_group_name_H-M   'P 1'
#
loop_
_entity.id
_entity.type
_entity.pdbx_description
1 polymer ?
#
loop_
_entity_poly.entity_id
_entity_poly.type
_entity_poly.pdbx_seq_one_letter_code
_entity_poly.pdbx_strand_id
1 'polypeptide(L)'
;MSCLTSDGPAATVRHPGPVPLIASLVLVVAACTGALQPSGPAGTKSPPDATPEAVISPSPAATPTEFVTVTPSSSTTAAPTDPIAASATRIAERFERARSSGDWTTSWNLLSAFSQRQFGTPSAFETSEAAYNSAGGRRWLVAQVTRDPDLLDSTFLGAPYDDAAQTADVRRASLITINHPDVAGASAASEGLLIAPLPNGDWKVWIVH
;
A
#
# COMPACT_ATOMS: atom_id res chain seq x y z
N MET A 1 -62.14 -38.88 12.89
CA MET A 1 -61.07 -39.32 11.97
C MET A 1 -61.25 -38.56 10.66
N SER A 2 -60.36 -37.73 10.15
CA SER A 2 -59.22 -36.99 10.70
C SER A 2 -59.12 -35.73 9.84
N CYS A 3 -58.81 -34.61 10.49
CA CYS A 3 -58.58 -33.30 9.89
C CYS A 3 -57.37 -33.31 8.95
N LEU A 4 -57.33 -32.40 7.97
CA LEU A 4 -56.15 -31.56 7.68
C LEU A 4 -56.53 -30.51 6.61
N THR A 5 -56.79 -29.31 7.12
CA THR A 5 -56.67 -28.02 6.44
C THR A 5 -55.24 -27.84 5.93
N SER A 6 -55.07 -27.55 4.64
CA SER A 6 -53.81 -27.04 4.09
C SER A 6 -53.95 -25.53 3.94
N ASP A 7 -53.46 -24.85 4.97
CA ASP A 7 -53.20 -23.41 5.01
C ASP A 7 -51.87 -23.19 4.26
N GLY A 8 -51.91 -22.49 3.13
CA GLY A 8 -50.72 -22.15 2.35
C GLY A 8 -50.21 -20.77 2.78
N PRO A 9 -48.99 -20.63 3.32
CA PRO A 9 -48.51 -19.33 3.72
C PRO A 9 -48.19 -18.47 2.47
N ALA A 10 -48.66 -17.22 2.54
CA ALA A 10 -48.32 -16.13 1.64
C ALA A 10 -46.81 -16.08 1.36
N ALA A 11 -46.46 -16.03 0.08
CA ALA A 11 -45.10 -15.77 -0.36
C ALA A 11 -44.72 -14.32 -0.01
N THR A 12 -44.13 -14.14 1.17
CA THR A 12 -43.48 -12.90 1.56
C THR A 12 -42.35 -12.62 0.58
N VAL A 13 -42.49 -11.53 -0.18
CA VAL A 13 -41.40 -10.91 -0.94
C VAL A 13 -40.32 -10.51 0.07
N ARG A 14 -39.33 -11.37 0.27
CA ARG A 14 -38.10 -11.01 0.98
C ARG A 14 -37.30 -10.09 0.08
N HIS A 15 -37.32 -8.81 0.41
CA HIS A 15 -36.31 -7.86 -0.05
C HIS A 15 -34.92 -8.46 0.21
N PRO A 16 -33.97 -8.40 -0.74
CA PRO A 16 -32.57 -8.62 -0.40
C PRO A 16 -32.19 -7.53 0.61
N GLY A 17 -31.91 -7.96 1.84
CA GLY A 17 -31.34 -7.09 2.86
C GLY A 17 -29.98 -6.55 2.40
N PRO A 18 -29.48 -5.49 3.04
CA PRO A 18 -28.23 -4.86 2.64
C PRO A 18 -27.09 -5.88 2.78
N VAL A 19 -26.39 -6.12 1.67
CA VAL A 19 -25.13 -6.87 1.66
C VAL A 19 -24.13 -6.03 2.46
N PRO A 20 -23.46 -6.58 3.48
CA PRO A 20 -22.41 -5.84 4.17
C PRO A 20 -21.27 -5.61 3.19
N LEU A 21 -21.08 -4.34 2.80
CA LEU A 21 -19.82 -3.84 2.26
C LEU A 21 -18.74 -4.20 3.28
N ILE A 22 -17.89 -5.18 2.96
CA ILE A 22 -16.65 -5.40 3.69
C ILE A 22 -15.74 -4.25 3.28
N ALA A 23 -15.90 -3.14 3.99
CA ALA A 23 -14.98 -2.02 3.98
C ALA A 23 -13.71 -2.46 4.72
N SER A 24 -12.78 -3.10 4.01
CA SER A 24 -11.40 -3.19 4.48
C SER A 24 -10.71 -1.86 4.21
N LEU A 25 -11.02 -0.85 5.02
CA LEU A 25 -10.05 0.17 5.48
C LEU A 25 -10.66 0.93 6.67
N VAL A 26 -10.17 0.62 7.87
CA VAL A 26 -10.42 1.43 9.07
C VAL A 26 -9.62 2.73 8.92
N LEU A 27 -10.29 3.84 8.62
CA LEU A 27 -9.70 5.17 8.75
C LEU A 27 -10.11 5.77 10.11
N VAL A 28 -9.22 5.70 11.09
CA VAL A 28 -9.35 6.47 12.34
C VAL A 28 -9.02 7.92 12.03
N VAL A 29 -10.03 8.78 11.99
CA VAL A 29 -9.83 10.23 11.99
C VAL A 29 -9.59 10.69 13.42
N ALA A 30 -8.32 10.74 13.84
CA ALA A 30 -7.94 11.41 15.08
C ALA A 30 -7.92 12.93 14.84
N ALA A 31 -8.99 13.61 15.26
CA ALA A 31 -8.99 15.05 15.42
C ALA A 31 -8.09 15.40 16.62
N CYS A 32 -6.87 15.89 16.36
CA CYS A 32 -6.07 16.54 17.39
C CYS A 32 -6.57 17.98 17.57
N THR A 33 -7.56 18.14 18.44
CA THR A 33 -7.88 19.43 19.06
C THR A 33 -6.69 19.85 19.92
N GLY A 34 -6.12 21.02 19.59
CA GLY A 34 -4.98 21.59 20.29
C GLY A 34 -5.26 21.84 21.77
N ALA A 35 -4.39 21.32 22.63
CA ALA A 35 -4.31 21.71 24.03
C ALA A 35 -3.29 22.85 24.18
N LEU A 36 -3.81 23.98 24.65
CA LEU A 36 -3.06 25.15 25.11
C LEU A 36 -2.06 24.77 26.21
N GLN A 37 -0.78 25.13 26.05
CA GLN A 37 0.18 25.19 27.16
C GLN A 37 0.12 26.58 27.81
N PRO A 38 -0.03 26.69 29.16
CA PRO A 38 0.12 27.94 29.87
C PRO A 38 1.59 28.24 30.21
N SER A 39 1.95 29.50 30.01
CA SER A 39 3.24 30.13 30.30
C SER A 39 3.56 30.22 31.81
N GLY A 40 4.85 30.13 32.16
CA GLY A 40 5.41 30.48 33.47
C GLY A 40 6.79 31.14 33.32
N PRO A 41 7.26 31.96 34.29
CA PRO A 41 7.65 33.34 33.99
C PRO A 41 9.15 33.68 34.16
N ALA A 42 9.52 34.75 33.43
CA ALA A 42 10.44 35.85 33.74
C ALA A 42 11.63 35.64 34.72
N GLY A 43 12.84 35.79 34.16
CA GLY A 43 14.08 36.14 34.86
C GLY A 43 14.84 37.17 34.02
N THR A 44 15.38 38.19 34.66
CA THR A 44 15.61 39.55 34.16
C THR A 44 17.04 39.87 33.68
N LYS A 45 17.15 40.84 32.74
CA LYS A 45 18.14 41.97 32.68
C LYS A 45 19.40 41.84 31.78
N SER A 46 19.51 42.76 30.81
CA SER A 46 20.72 43.15 30.02
C SER A 46 21.24 44.56 30.44
N PRO A 47 22.19 45.22 29.73
CA PRO A 47 23.67 45.12 29.70
C PRO A 47 24.34 46.47 30.15
N PRO A 48 25.65 46.82 29.86
CA PRO A 48 26.05 47.32 28.52
C PRO A 48 27.54 47.10 28.09
N ASP A 49 27.76 47.43 26.81
CA ASP A 49 28.96 47.62 25.96
C ASP A 49 30.25 48.20 26.57
N ALA A 50 31.42 47.77 26.04
CA ALA A 50 32.48 48.61 25.43
C ALA A 50 33.75 47.79 25.03
N THR A 51 34.12 47.87 23.74
CA THR A 51 35.40 47.46 23.07
C THR A 51 36.48 48.57 23.24
N PRO A 52 37.73 48.54 22.68
CA PRO A 52 38.56 47.47 22.08
C PRO A 52 40.06 47.49 22.52
N GLU A 53 40.84 46.42 22.34
CA GLU A 53 42.26 46.54 21.95
C GLU A 53 42.68 45.40 21.01
N ALA A 54 43.14 45.81 19.84
CA ALA A 54 43.63 44.96 18.78
C ALA A 54 45.09 44.58 19.03
N VAL A 55 45.42 43.30 18.93
CA VAL A 55 46.77 42.86 18.53
C VAL A 55 46.61 41.97 17.31
N ILE A 56 47.19 42.42 16.21
CA ILE A 56 47.10 41.85 14.87
C ILE A 56 48.27 40.86 14.64
N SER A 57 47.90 39.62 14.29
CA SER A 57 48.61 38.61 13.44
C SER A 57 49.89 37.87 13.94
N PRO A 58 50.21 36.66 13.39
CA PRO A 58 49.65 36.01 12.18
C PRO A 58 49.14 34.55 12.31
N SER A 59 48.19 34.24 11.43
CA SER A 59 47.80 32.99 10.73
C SER A 59 48.60 31.70 10.99
N PRO A 60 47.91 30.54 11.06
CA PRO A 60 47.88 29.71 9.85
C PRO A 60 46.46 29.48 9.32
N ALA A 61 46.39 29.38 7.99
CA ALA A 61 45.20 29.24 7.17
C ALA A 61 44.20 28.21 7.73
N ALA A 62 42.95 28.64 7.91
CA ALA A 62 41.83 27.72 7.97
C ALA A 62 41.80 26.96 6.64
N THR A 63 42.02 25.65 6.72
CA THR A 63 41.69 24.71 5.66
C THR A 63 40.28 25.02 5.17
N PRO A 64 40.02 25.20 3.86
CA PRO A 64 38.66 25.26 3.39
C PRO A 64 38.01 23.92 3.76
N THR A 65 36.99 23.97 4.61
CA THR A 65 36.05 22.88 4.75
C THR A 65 35.49 22.66 3.35
N GLU A 66 36.01 21.66 2.64
CA GLU A 66 35.37 21.17 1.42
C GLU A 66 33.95 20.81 1.83
N PHE A 67 32.99 21.62 1.38
CA PHE A 67 31.62 21.19 1.31
C PHE A 67 31.63 20.00 0.36
N VAL A 68 31.73 18.80 0.93
CA VAL A 68 31.40 17.57 0.22
C VAL A 68 29.96 17.76 -0.20
N THR A 69 29.79 18.18 -1.44
CA THR A 69 28.51 18.21 -2.11
C THR A 69 28.16 16.75 -2.26
N VAL A 70 27.44 16.21 -1.28
CA VAL A 70 26.71 14.96 -1.44
C VAL A 70 25.64 15.25 -2.49
N THR A 71 26.04 15.15 -3.74
CA THR A 71 25.10 15.05 -4.86
C THR A 71 24.13 13.95 -4.45
N PRO A 72 22.82 14.20 -4.33
CA PRO A 72 21.88 13.11 -4.13
C PRO A 72 22.13 12.18 -5.31
N SER A 73 22.63 10.98 -5.03
CA SER A 73 22.79 9.95 -6.03
C SER A 73 21.45 9.88 -6.74
N SER A 74 21.45 10.27 -8.01
CA SER A 74 20.32 10.01 -8.87
C SER A 74 20.20 8.50 -8.88
N SER A 75 19.26 7.97 -8.11
CA SER A 75 18.85 6.57 -8.19
C SER A 75 18.25 6.39 -9.57
N THR A 76 19.12 6.26 -10.57
CA THR A 76 18.80 5.66 -11.84
C THR A 76 18.42 4.24 -11.45
N THR A 77 17.12 3.97 -11.37
CA THR A 77 16.58 2.63 -11.15
C THR A 77 17.18 1.74 -12.23
N ALA A 78 18.27 1.04 -11.89
CA ALA A 78 18.79 -0.01 -12.72
C ALA A 78 17.63 -0.99 -12.96
N ALA A 79 17.47 -1.45 -14.20
CA ALA A 79 16.54 -2.53 -14.49
C ALA A 79 16.77 -3.66 -13.48
N PRO A 80 15.72 -4.29 -12.93
CA PRO A 80 15.90 -5.37 -11.96
C PRO A 80 16.78 -6.44 -12.58
N THR A 81 18.03 -6.53 -12.11
CA THR A 81 18.99 -7.55 -12.56
C THR A 81 18.53 -8.95 -12.17
N ASP A 82 17.58 -9.02 -11.22
CA ASP A 82 16.91 -10.24 -10.82
C ASP A 82 15.75 -10.59 -11.78
N PRO A 83 15.86 -11.70 -12.53
CA PRO A 83 14.81 -12.12 -13.45
C PRO A 83 13.48 -12.48 -12.75
N ILE A 84 13.51 -12.84 -11.46
CA ILE A 84 12.31 -13.13 -10.68
C ILE A 84 11.55 -11.82 -10.40
N ALA A 85 12.24 -10.82 -9.86
CA ALA A 85 11.66 -9.49 -9.62
C ALA A 85 11.13 -8.85 -10.92
N ALA A 86 11.86 -9.01 -12.03
CA ALA A 86 11.41 -8.54 -13.35
C ALA A 86 10.12 -9.24 -13.81
N SER A 87 10.01 -10.55 -13.56
CA SER A 87 8.81 -11.33 -13.90
C SER A 87 7.61 -10.94 -13.04
N ALA A 88 7.80 -10.80 -11.73
CA ALA A 88 6.78 -10.33 -10.82
C ALA A 88 6.29 -8.93 -11.19
N THR A 89 7.20 -8.01 -11.54
CA THR A 89 6.87 -6.64 -11.97
C THR A 89 5.98 -6.66 -13.21
N ARG A 90 6.30 -7.48 -14.23
CA ARG A 90 5.43 -7.60 -15.42
C ARG A 90 4.02 -8.10 -15.09
N ILE A 91 3.89 -8.96 -14.08
CA ILE A 91 2.59 -9.46 -13.63
C ILE A 91 1.82 -8.39 -12.86
N ALA A 92 2.47 -7.63 -11.98
CA ALA A 92 1.86 -6.46 -11.32
C ALA A 92 1.36 -5.45 -12.35
N GLU A 93 2.20 -5.07 -13.31
CA GLU A 93 1.82 -4.13 -14.36
C GLU A 93 0.67 -4.64 -15.23
N ARG A 94 0.61 -5.96 -15.49
CA ARG A 94 -0.50 -6.57 -16.24
C ARG A 94 -1.79 -6.50 -15.44
N PHE A 95 -1.74 -6.81 -14.14
CA PHE A 95 -2.89 -6.67 -13.24
C PHE A 95 -3.36 -5.22 -13.19
N GLU A 96 -2.47 -4.28 -12.89
CA GLU A 96 -2.80 -2.86 -12.78
C GLU A 96 -3.31 -2.26 -14.08
N ARG A 97 -2.74 -2.64 -15.23
CA ARG A 97 -3.23 -2.20 -16.53
C ARG A 97 -4.63 -2.72 -16.82
N ALA A 98 -4.91 -3.99 -16.52
CA ALA A 98 -6.24 -4.57 -16.71
C ALA A 98 -7.27 -3.88 -15.80
N ARG A 99 -6.97 -3.75 -14.51
CA ARG A 99 -7.78 -3.05 -13.50
C ARG A 99 -8.01 -1.58 -13.85
N SER A 100 -6.99 -0.82 -14.25
CA SER A 100 -7.14 0.62 -14.57
C SER A 100 -7.93 0.87 -15.87
N SER A 101 -7.88 -0.06 -16.82
CA SER A 101 -8.56 0.07 -18.12
C SER A 101 -9.97 -0.51 -18.17
N GLY A 102 -10.37 -1.26 -17.15
CA GLY A 102 -11.67 -1.91 -17.09
C GLY A 102 -11.73 -3.31 -17.69
N ASP A 103 -10.58 -3.94 -17.95
CA ASP A 103 -10.51 -5.37 -18.25
C ASP A 103 -10.57 -6.19 -16.95
N TRP A 104 -11.76 -6.22 -16.35
CA TRP A 104 -12.00 -6.87 -15.06
C TRP A 104 -11.75 -8.38 -15.10
N THR A 105 -12.02 -9.01 -16.25
CA THR A 105 -11.82 -10.45 -16.41
C THR A 105 -10.34 -10.81 -16.33
N THR A 106 -9.48 -10.08 -17.03
CA THR A 106 -8.03 -10.31 -16.97
C THR A 106 -7.50 -10.03 -15.56
N SER A 107 -7.92 -8.92 -14.94
CA SER A 107 -7.47 -8.55 -13.59
C SER A 107 -7.90 -9.59 -12.56
N TRP A 108 -9.16 -10.00 -12.59
CA TRP A 108 -9.71 -11.05 -11.71
C TRP A 108 -8.95 -12.37 -11.86
N ASN A 109 -8.65 -12.78 -13.10
CA ASN A 109 -7.96 -14.03 -13.37
C ASN A 109 -6.47 -14.01 -12.97
N LEU A 110 -5.87 -12.84 -12.76
CA LEU A 110 -4.51 -12.71 -12.23
C LEU A 110 -4.46 -12.84 -10.71
N LEU A 111 -5.56 -12.56 -10.01
CA LEU A 111 -5.65 -12.77 -8.57
C LEU A 111 -5.48 -14.26 -8.21
N SER A 112 -4.85 -14.50 -7.07
CA SER A 112 -4.85 -15.79 -6.41
C SER A 112 -6.27 -16.16 -5.96
N ALA A 113 -6.51 -17.46 -5.76
CA ALA A 113 -7.79 -17.92 -5.23
C ALA A 113 -8.08 -17.32 -3.84
N PHE A 114 -7.05 -17.00 -3.05
CA PHE A 114 -7.19 -16.28 -1.78
C PHE A 114 -7.79 -14.90 -1.97
N SER A 115 -7.19 -14.04 -2.80
CA SER A 115 -7.69 -12.69 -3.02
C SER A 115 -9.05 -12.71 -3.72
N GLN A 116 -9.30 -13.64 -4.63
CA GLN A 116 -10.64 -13.83 -5.21
C GLN A 116 -11.70 -14.14 -4.13
N ARG A 117 -11.38 -14.96 -3.13
CA ARG A 117 -12.30 -15.24 -2.01
C ARG A 117 -12.58 -14.01 -1.14
N GLN A 118 -11.63 -13.08 -1.01
CA GLN A 118 -11.83 -11.84 -0.25
C GLN A 118 -12.90 -10.95 -0.91
N PHE A 119 -12.92 -10.87 -2.24
CA PHE A 119 -13.99 -10.18 -2.98
C PHE A 119 -15.27 -11.01 -3.13
N GLY A 120 -15.16 -12.34 -3.05
CA GLY A 120 -16.26 -13.30 -3.15
C GLY A 120 -16.70 -13.61 -4.58
N THR A 121 -16.92 -12.60 -5.43
CA THR A 121 -17.34 -12.81 -6.83
C THR A 121 -16.67 -11.84 -7.81
N PRO A 122 -16.56 -12.20 -9.10
CA PRO A 122 -16.02 -11.30 -10.12
C PRO A 122 -16.79 -9.98 -10.23
N SER A 123 -18.13 -10.00 -10.08
CA SER A 123 -18.96 -8.78 -10.17
C SER A 123 -18.78 -7.86 -8.96
N ALA A 124 -18.55 -8.42 -7.77
CA ALA A 124 -18.24 -7.64 -6.58
C ALA A 124 -16.86 -6.96 -6.71
N PHE A 125 -15.86 -7.68 -7.24
CA PHE A 125 -14.56 -7.12 -7.58
C PHE A 125 -14.66 -6.01 -8.62
N GLU A 126 -15.36 -6.23 -9.73
CA GLU A 126 -15.60 -5.18 -10.73
C GLU A 126 -16.23 -3.94 -10.10
N THR A 127 -17.23 -4.12 -9.25
CA THR A 127 -17.92 -3.00 -8.59
C THR A 127 -16.97 -2.23 -7.67
N SER A 128 -16.15 -2.91 -6.84
CA SER A 128 -15.19 -2.24 -5.96
C SER A 128 -14.10 -1.53 -6.74
N GLU A 129 -13.52 -2.19 -7.76
CA GLU A 129 -12.44 -1.63 -8.56
C GLU A 129 -12.91 -0.49 -9.46
N ALA A 130 -14.13 -0.53 -9.96
CA ALA A 130 -14.72 0.58 -10.70
C ALA A 130 -14.93 1.80 -9.78
N ALA A 131 -15.36 1.59 -8.54
CA ALA A 131 -15.49 2.66 -7.54
C ALA A 131 -14.10 3.24 -7.17
N TYR A 132 -13.11 2.38 -6.91
CA TYR A 132 -11.74 2.82 -6.64
C TYR A 132 -11.12 3.61 -7.80
N ASN A 133 -11.33 3.14 -9.03
CA ASN A 133 -10.93 3.86 -10.24
C ASN A 133 -11.60 5.23 -10.38
N SER A 134 -12.89 5.33 -10.03
CA SER A 134 -13.63 6.59 -10.05
C SER A 134 -13.13 7.57 -8.98
N ALA A 135 -12.54 7.04 -7.90
CA ALA A 135 -11.89 7.81 -6.84
C ALA A 135 -10.43 8.19 -7.13
N GLY A 136 -9.91 7.91 -8.34
CA GLY A 136 -8.56 8.26 -8.76
C GLY A 136 -7.61 7.06 -8.96
N GLY A 137 -8.06 5.83 -8.68
CA GLY A 137 -7.22 4.62 -8.76
C GLY A 137 -6.69 4.26 -10.15
N ARG A 138 -7.09 4.98 -11.22
CA ARG A 138 -6.70 4.65 -12.60
C ARG A 138 -5.21 4.86 -12.88
N ARG A 139 -4.62 5.91 -12.32
CA ARG A 139 -3.19 6.16 -12.46
C ARG A 139 -2.47 5.37 -11.37
N TRP A 140 -1.40 4.68 -11.75
CA TRP A 140 -0.63 3.84 -10.84
C TRP A 140 0.86 3.89 -11.16
N LEU A 141 1.68 3.58 -10.17
CA LEU A 141 3.13 3.52 -10.24
C LEU A 141 3.65 2.33 -9.44
N VAL A 142 4.58 1.57 -10.01
CA VAL A 142 5.36 0.59 -9.23
C VAL A 142 6.36 1.37 -8.38
N ALA A 143 6.13 1.41 -7.07
CA ALA A 143 6.92 2.22 -6.14
C ALA A 143 8.14 1.46 -5.60
N GLN A 144 7.93 0.21 -5.21
CA GLN A 144 8.97 -0.65 -4.65
C GLN A 144 8.76 -2.09 -5.10
N VAL A 145 9.87 -2.80 -5.34
CA VAL A 145 9.90 -4.25 -5.54
C VAL A 145 10.93 -4.81 -4.60
N THR A 146 10.54 -5.75 -3.75
CA THR A 146 11.44 -6.39 -2.79
C THR A 146 11.31 -7.91 -2.81
N ARG A 147 12.44 -8.58 -2.55
CA ARG A 147 12.54 -10.00 -2.26
C ARG A 147 13.23 -10.26 -0.91
N ASP A 148 13.27 -9.23 -0.07
CA ASP A 148 13.80 -9.31 1.27
C ASP A 148 13.03 -10.38 2.06
N PRO A 149 13.68 -11.44 2.58
CA PRO A 149 13.01 -12.46 3.37
C PRO A 149 12.33 -11.91 4.62
N ASP A 150 12.80 -10.80 5.18
CA ASP A 150 12.20 -10.18 6.37
C ASP A 150 10.88 -9.44 6.06
N LEU A 151 10.61 -9.20 4.77
CA LEU A 151 9.34 -8.62 4.29
C LEU A 151 8.48 -9.68 3.56
N LEU A 152 9.05 -10.85 3.28
CA LEU A 152 8.41 -12.00 2.67
C LEU A 152 8.25 -13.12 3.69
N ASP A 153 7.57 -12.81 4.79
CA ASP A 153 7.30 -13.77 5.84
C ASP A 153 5.89 -13.62 6.42
N SER A 154 5.48 -14.64 7.18
CA SER A 154 4.15 -14.72 7.79
C SER A 154 3.90 -13.62 8.83
N THR A 155 4.95 -13.18 9.54
CA THR A 155 4.84 -12.13 10.56
C THR A 155 4.47 -10.79 9.92
N PHE A 156 5.07 -10.46 8.77
CA PHE A 156 4.82 -9.20 8.08
C PHE A 156 3.56 -9.24 7.21
N LEU A 157 3.37 -10.30 6.42
CA LEU A 157 2.31 -10.38 5.42
C LEU A 157 1.07 -11.17 5.86
N GLY A 158 1.16 -11.94 6.95
CA GLY A 158 0.05 -12.71 7.50
C GLY A 158 -0.55 -13.74 6.54
N ALA A 159 -1.88 -13.87 6.60
CA ALA A 159 -2.64 -14.88 5.88
C ALA A 159 -2.40 -14.93 4.35
N PRO A 160 -2.25 -13.81 3.62
CA PRO A 160 -1.84 -13.84 2.22
C PRO A 160 -0.53 -14.62 1.96
N TYR A 161 0.49 -14.42 2.80
CA TYR A 161 1.75 -15.16 2.66
C TYR A 161 1.59 -16.63 3.05
N ASP A 162 0.82 -16.92 4.10
CA ASP A 162 0.56 -18.30 4.51
C ASP A 162 -0.16 -19.10 3.41
N ASP A 163 -1.15 -18.49 2.74
CA ASP A 163 -1.83 -19.10 1.60
C ASP A 163 -0.89 -19.27 0.39
N ALA A 164 -0.07 -18.25 0.09
CA ALA A 164 0.93 -18.35 -0.96
C ALA A 164 1.96 -19.45 -0.68
N ALA A 165 2.43 -19.59 0.56
CA ALA A 165 3.39 -20.63 0.97
C ALA A 165 2.81 -22.05 0.84
N GLN A 166 1.49 -22.20 0.89
CA GLN A 166 0.80 -23.48 0.71
C GLN A 166 0.50 -23.80 -0.77
N THR A 167 0.40 -22.78 -1.63
CA THR A 167 -0.16 -22.95 -2.98
C THR A 167 0.78 -22.54 -4.11
N ALA A 168 1.89 -21.87 -3.80
CA ALA A 168 2.83 -21.27 -4.75
C ALA A 168 4.29 -21.48 -4.33
N ASP A 169 5.22 -21.16 -5.23
CA ASP A 169 6.65 -21.14 -4.94
C ASP A 169 7.06 -19.78 -4.38
N VAL A 170 6.93 -19.63 -3.05
CA VAL A 170 7.28 -18.39 -2.35
C VAL A 170 8.77 -18.07 -2.35
N ARG A 171 9.65 -19.03 -2.68
CA ARG A 171 11.08 -18.72 -2.91
C ARG A 171 11.28 -17.83 -4.13
N ARG A 172 10.32 -17.85 -5.05
CA ARG A 172 10.28 -17.03 -6.26
C ARG A 172 9.24 -15.91 -6.13
N ALA A 173 8.82 -15.58 -4.91
CA ALA A 173 7.94 -14.45 -4.68
C ALA A 173 8.69 -13.12 -4.76
N SER A 174 7.93 -12.05 -4.99
CA SER A 174 8.32 -10.66 -4.75
C SER A 174 7.13 -9.91 -4.17
N LEU A 175 7.40 -9.01 -3.23
CA LEU A 175 6.41 -8.04 -2.74
C LEU A 175 6.60 -6.75 -3.53
N ILE A 176 5.50 -6.25 -4.11
CA ILE A 176 5.48 -5.05 -4.93
C ILE A 176 4.50 -4.05 -4.32
N THR A 177 4.97 -2.83 -4.10
CA THR A 177 4.11 -1.72 -3.67
C THR A 177 3.67 -0.92 -4.90
N ILE A 178 2.36 -0.73 -5.03
CA ILE A 178 1.74 0.11 -6.05
C ILE A 178 1.23 1.39 -5.41
N ASN A 179 1.54 2.53 -6.00
CA ASN A 179 1.00 3.82 -5.59
C ASN A 179 0.00 4.33 -6.61
N HIS A 180 -1.15 4.83 -6.15
CA HIS A 180 -2.19 5.49 -6.91
C HIS A 180 -2.18 7.00 -6.59
N PRO A 181 -1.35 7.81 -7.29
CA PRO A 181 -1.07 9.19 -6.90
C PRO A 181 -2.28 10.13 -6.92
N ASP A 182 -3.35 9.73 -7.60
CA ASP A 182 -4.55 10.54 -7.74
C ASP A 182 -5.65 10.12 -6.72
N VAL A 183 -5.37 9.15 -5.85
CA VAL A 183 -6.24 8.73 -4.73
C VAL A 183 -5.89 9.54 -3.48
N ALA A 184 -6.91 10.02 -2.77
CA ALA A 184 -6.73 10.82 -1.55
C ALA A 184 -6.37 9.93 -0.34
N GLY A 185 -5.37 10.38 0.42
CA GLY A 185 -4.92 9.71 1.65
C GLY A 185 -3.86 8.65 1.39
N ALA A 186 -2.72 8.75 2.09
CA ALA A 186 -1.53 7.94 1.81
C ALA A 186 -1.79 6.43 1.88
N SER A 187 -2.56 5.96 2.87
CA SER A 187 -2.87 4.53 3.03
C SER A 187 -3.78 3.99 1.93
N ALA A 188 -4.81 4.75 1.54
CA ALA A 188 -5.72 4.32 0.47
C ALA A 188 -5.08 4.42 -0.92
N ALA A 189 -4.03 5.23 -1.06
CA ALA A 189 -3.28 5.43 -2.28
C ALA A 189 -2.13 4.42 -2.46
N SER A 190 -1.93 3.48 -1.54
CA SER A 190 -0.86 2.49 -1.62
C SER A 190 -1.44 1.09 -1.45
N GLU A 191 -1.08 0.18 -2.35
CA GLU A 191 -1.48 -1.23 -2.28
C GLU A 191 -0.23 -2.12 -2.31
N GLY A 192 -0.25 -3.21 -1.54
CA GLY A 192 0.76 -4.24 -1.60
C GLY A 192 0.30 -5.46 -2.40
N LEU A 193 1.16 -5.91 -3.31
CA LEU A 193 0.98 -7.10 -4.13
C LEU A 193 2.09 -8.11 -3.86
N LEU A 194 1.77 -9.23 -3.22
CA LEU A 194 2.64 -10.40 -3.20
C LEU A 194 2.43 -11.17 -4.51
N ILE A 195 3.50 -11.41 -5.25
CA ILE A 195 3.45 -12.05 -6.57
C ILE A 195 4.36 -13.26 -6.59
N ALA A 196 3.79 -14.43 -6.90
CA ALA A 196 4.52 -15.71 -6.92
C ALA A 196 4.01 -16.64 -8.03
N PRO A 197 4.86 -17.53 -8.56
CA PRO A 197 4.45 -18.56 -9.50
C PRO A 197 3.82 -19.75 -8.78
N LEU A 198 2.74 -20.26 -9.33
CA LEU A 198 2.13 -21.54 -8.98
C LEU A 198 2.95 -22.72 -9.53
N PRO A 199 2.73 -23.94 -9.03
CA PRO A 199 3.40 -25.15 -9.54
C PRO A 199 3.19 -25.43 -11.04
N ASN A 200 2.09 -24.93 -11.62
CA ASN A 200 1.81 -25.07 -13.06
C ASN A 200 2.55 -24.01 -13.92
N GLY A 201 3.30 -23.09 -13.31
CA GLY A 201 4.05 -22.04 -13.98
C GLY A 201 3.29 -20.71 -14.15
N ASP A 202 1.99 -20.66 -13.88
CA ASP A 202 1.23 -19.42 -13.88
C ASP A 202 1.63 -18.54 -12.71
N TRP A 203 1.66 -17.23 -12.90
CA TRP A 203 1.90 -16.28 -11.82
C TRP A 203 0.59 -15.69 -11.31
N LYS A 204 0.50 -15.53 -9.98
CA LYS A 204 -0.67 -15.00 -9.32
C LYS A 204 -0.34 -13.85 -8.39
N VAL A 205 -1.35 -13.05 -8.11
CA VAL A 205 -1.31 -11.86 -7.27
C VAL A 205 -2.11 -12.12 -5.99
N TRP A 206 -1.48 -11.95 -4.84
CA TRP A 206 -2.13 -11.84 -3.53
C TRP A 206 -2.11 -10.36 -3.13
N ILE A 207 -3.29 -9.77 -2.90
CA ILE A 207 -3.44 -8.45 -2.30
C ILE A 207 -3.13 -8.58 -0.80
N VAL A 208 -2.24 -7.73 -0.27
CA VAL A 208 -1.71 -7.85 1.10
C VAL A 208 -1.97 -6.66 2.03
N HIS A 209 -2.27 -5.48 1.50
CA HIS A 209 -2.65 -4.28 2.28
C HIS A 209 -3.23 -3.20 1.37
#